data_AF-A0A258RFP6-F1
#
_entry.id   AF-A0A258RFP6-F1
#
_cell.length_a   1.000
_cell.length_b   1.000
_cell.length_c   1.000
_cell.angle_alpha   90.00
_cell.angle_beta   90.00
_cell.angle_gamma   90.00
#
_symmetry.space_group_name_H-M   'P 1'
#
loop_
_entity.id
_entity.type
_entity.pdbx_description
1 polymer ?
#
loop_
_entity_poly.entity_id
_entity_poly.type
_entity_poly.pdbx_seq_one_letter_code
_entity_poly.pdbx_strand_id
1 'polypeptide(L)'
;MTWDDILEVGQGGPGCGLLHIDGKQPRGNYRYLPPALVHNGKVYASTFVSGGFIICAVDPVTLVRQELSKRIPYARLKSVEDGRITYFDHHSGDSESVLEIVPRQGLLARLSARRAKG
;
A
#
# COMPACT_ATOMS: atom_id res chain seq x y z
N MET A 1 -7.49 7.84 16.85
CA MET A 1 -8.54 7.15 16.06
C MET A 1 -8.05 5.74 15.82
N THR A 2 -8.71 4.77 16.45
CA THR A 2 -8.43 3.34 16.28
C THR A 2 -9.35 2.82 15.17
N TRP A 3 -8.76 2.28 14.11
CA TRP A 3 -9.48 1.77 12.95
C TRP A 3 -9.83 0.30 13.21
N ASP A 4 -10.97 0.07 13.85
CA ASP A 4 -11.57 -1.25 14.03
C ASP A 4 -12.50 -1.56 12.84
N ASP A 5 -11.94 -1.65 11.62
CA ASP A 5 -12.72 -2.11 10.47
C ASP A 5 -12.48 -3.61 10.24
N ILE A 6 -13.52 -4.37 10.59
CA ILE A 6 -13.66 -5.82 10.54
C ILE A 6 -13.28 -6.35 9.16
N LEU A 7 -12.15 -7.05 9.09
CA LEU A 7 -11.76 -7.81 7.91
C LEU A 7 -12.36 -9.22 8.04
N GLU A 8 -13.49 -9.46 7.38
CA GLU A 8 -14.13 -10.78 7.35
C GLU A 8 -13.32 -11.72 6.44
N VAL A 9 -12.55 -12.63 7.05
CA VAL A 9 -11.78 -13.65 6.35
C VAL A 9 -12.63 -14.91 6.21
N GLY A 10 -13.15 -15.18 5.02
CA GLY A 10 -13.79 -16.45 4.70
C GLY A 10 -12.77 -17.61 4.68
N GLN A 11 -13.15 -18.78 5.19
CA GLN A 11 -12.30 -19.97 5.15
C GLN A 11 -11.99 -20.38 3.69
N GLY A 12 -10.71 -20.69 3.42
CA GLY A 12 -10.26 -21.27 2.14
C GLY A 12 -9.73 -20.29 1.09
N GLY A 13 -9.67 -18.98 1.39
CA GLY A 13 -9.01 -17.97 0.55
C GLY A 13 -7.68 -17.46 1.16
N PRO A 14 -6.88 -16.66 0.42
CA PRO A 14 -5.57 -16.16 0.86
C PRO A 14 -5.62 -15.10 2.00
N GLY A 15 -6.53 -15.21 2.97
CA GLY A 15 -6.61 -14.27 4.10
C GLY A 15 -7.00 -12.84 3.71
N CYS A 16 -7.56 -12.64 2.51
CA CYS A 16 -7.86 -11.32 1.96
C CYS A 16 -9.33 -10.93 2.14
N GLY A 17 -9.57 -9.67 2.51
CA GLY A 17 -10.90 -9.11 2.71
C GLY A 17 -11.11 -7.79 1.97
N LEU A 18 -12.20 -7.08 2.29
CA LEU A 18 -12.49 -5.75 1.76
C LEU A 18 -11.85 -4.69 2.66
N LEU A 19 -11.26 -3.67 2.05
CA LEU A 19 -10.77 -2.49 2.77
C LEU A 19 -11.88 -1.43 2.76
N HIS A 20 -12.28 -0.98 3.94
CA HIS A 20 -13.14 0.18 4.09
C HIS A 20 -12.33 1.35 4.65
N ILE A 21 -12.57 2.54 4.10
CA ILE A 21 -12.02 3.82 4.54
C ILE A 21 -13.22 4.75 4.67
N ASP A 22 -13.54 5.17 5.89
CA ASP A 22 -14.73 5.96 6.20
C ASP A 22 -16.03 5.34 5.65
N GLY A 23 -16.19 4.03 5.83
CA GLY A 23 -17.36 3.27 5.38
C GLY A 23 -17.45 3.07 3.86
N LYS A 24 -16.42 3.46 3.09
CA LYS A 24 -16.39 3.32 1.62
C LYS A 24 -15.23 2.45 1.18
N GLN A 25 -15.39 1.76 0.06
CA GLN A 25 -14.33 0.93 -0.52
C GLN A 25 -13.48 1.73 -1.52
N PRO A 26 -12.16 1.47 -1.59
CA PRO A 26 -11.33 1.91 -2.70
C PRO A 26 -11.92 1.48 -4.05
N ARG A 27 -11.77 2.34 -5.07
CA ARG A 27 -12.31 2.06 -6.41
C ARG A 27 -11.68 0.80 -7.00
N GLY A 28 -12.50 -0.07 -7.61
CA GLY A 28 -12.03 -1.21 -8.40
C GLY A 28 -12.29 -2.61 -7.81
N ASN A 29 -13.06 -2.71 -6.72
CA ASN A 29 -13.49 -3.99 -6.13
C ASN A 29 -12.34 -4.95 -5.80
N TYR A 30 -11.24 -4.40 -5.28
CA TYR A 30 -10.06 -5.17 -4.91
C TYR A 30 -10.22 -5.87 -3.56
N ARG A 31 -9.48 -6.96 -3.38
CA ARG A 31 -9.30 -7.61 -2.07
C ARG A 31 -7.92 -7.27 -1.51
N TYR A 32 -7.84 -7.15 -0.19
CA TYR A 32 -6.67 -6.67 0.52
C TYR A 32 -6.25 -7.67 1.61
N LEU A 33 -4.95 -7.87 1.74
CA LEU A 33 -4.35 -8.65 2.81
C LEU A 33 -4.08 -7.72 4.01
N PRO A 34 -4.47 -8.12 5.24
CA PRO A 34 -4.12 -7.36 6.43
C PRO A 34 -2.61 -7.44 6.75
N PRO A 35 -2.04 -6.41 7.40
CA PRO A 35 -2.68 -5.15 7.77
C PRO A 35 -2.68 -4.12 6.64
N ALA A 36 -3.61 -3.17 6.72
CA ALA A 36 -3.46 -1.87 6.06
C ALA A 36 -2.86 -0.88 7.07
N LEU A 37 -1.95 -0.02 6.61
CA LEU A 37 -1.17 0.88 7.46
C LEU A 37 -1.36 2.33 7.04
N VAL A 38 -1.60 3.23 7.98
CA VAL A 38 -1.76 4.67 7.71
C VAL A 38 -0.42 5.36 7.93
N HIS A 39 0.05 6.10 6.93
CA HIS A 39 1.26 6.93 7.05
C HIS A 39 1.17 8.15 6.14
N ASN A 40 1.56 9.33 6.63
CA ASN A 40 1.53 10.61 5.88
C ASN A 40 0.22 10.87 5.10
N GLY A 41 -0.92 10.63 5.74
CA GLY A 41 -2.24 10.90 5.15
C GLY A 41 -2.66 9.93 4.03
N LYS A 42 -1.94 8.82 3.85
CA LYS A 42 -2.29 7.75 2.90
C LYS A 42 -2.49 6.42 3.62
N VAL A 43 -3.29 5.55 3.01
CA VAL A 43 -3.47 4.17 3.46
C VAL A 43 -2.64 3.24 2.56
N TYR A 44 -1.69 2.53 3.14
CA TYR A 44 -0.87 1.54 2.45
C TYR A 44 -1.48 0.16 2.67
N ALA A 45 -1.57 -0.62 1.60
CA ALA A 45 -2.14 -1.95 1.68
C ALA A 45 -1.53 -2.89 0.63
N SER A 46 -1.58 -4.18 0.92
CA SER A 46 -1.31 -5.23 -0.05
C SER A 46 -2.60 -5.68 -0.68
N THR A 47 -2.67 -5.62 -2.01
CA THR A 47 -3.88 -6.00 -2.76
C THR A 47 -3.64 -7.24 -3.59
N PHE A 48 -4.59 -8.17 -3.53
CA PHE A 48 -4.55 -9.40 -4.30
C PHE A 48 -4.90 -9.12 -5.76
N VAL A 49 -4.09 -9.65 -6.66
CA VAL A 49 -4.28 -9.62 -8.11
C VAL A 49 -4.05 -11.02 -8.67
N SER A 50 -4.48 -11.27 -9.91
CA SER A 50 -4.17 -12.56 -10.56
C SER A 50 -2.66 -12.82 -10.53
N GLY A 51 -2.27 -13.93 -9.89
CA GLY A 51 -0.88 -14.38 -9.79
C GLY A 51 -0.07 -13.79 -8.63
N GLY A 52 -0.68 -13.08 -7.67
CA GLY A 52 0.03 -12.63 -6.45
C GLY A 52 -0.55 -11.36 -5.82
N PHE A 53 0.34 -10.54 -5.28
CA PHE A 53 0.02 -9.31 -4.56
C PHE A 53 0.77 -8.12 -5.14
N ILE A 54 0.23 -6.93 -4.90
CA ILE A 54 0.88 -5.65 -5.17
C ILE A 54 0.79 -4.80 -3.91
N ILE A 55 1.87 -4.10 -3.57
CA ILE A 55 1.83 -3.04 -2.55
C ILE A 55 1.32 -1.77 -3.21
N CYS A 56 0.33 -1.15 -2.59
CA CYS A 56 -0.29 0.06 -3.10
C CYS A 56 -0.48 1.09 -1.98
N ALA A 57 -0.63 2.36 -2.38
CA ALA A 57 -1.16 3.41 -1.54
C ALA A 57 -2.56 3.79 -2.04
N VAL A 58 -3.46 4.11 -1.13
CA VAL A 58 -4.80 4.61 -1.40
C VAL A 58 -4.91 6.00 -0.80
N ASP A 59 -5.36 6.93 -1.62
CA ASP A 59 -5.76 8.25 -1.14
C ASP A 59 -7.12 8.11 -0.41
N PRO A 60 -7.19 8.41 0.89
CA PRO A 60 -8.39 8.13 1.68
C PRO A 60 -9.58 9.03 1.32
N VAL A 61 -9.36 10.16 0.64
CA VAL A 61 -10.41 11.12 0.26
C VAL A 61 -11.02 10.73 -1.08
N THR A 62 -10.17 10.50 -2.08
CA THR A 62 -10.58 10.18 -3.45
C THR A 62 -10.83 8.70 -3.68
N LEU A 63 -10.36 7.84 -2.77
CA LEU A 63 -10.43 6.39 -2.82
C LEU A 63 -9.72 5.80 -4.05
N VAL A 64 -8.76 6.56 -4.61
CA VAL A 64 -7.95 6.16 -5.75
C VAL A 64 -6.71 5.43 -5.26
N ARG A 65 -6.46 4.27 -5.87
CA ARG A 65 -5.30 3.41 -5.62
C ARG A 65 -4.14 3.79 -6.55
N GLN A 66 -2.95 3.86 -5.99
CA GLN A 66 -1.67 3.98 -6.69
C GLN A 66 -0.84 2.71 -6.42
N GLU A 67 -0.45 1.99 -7.47
CA GLU A 67 0.47 0.86 -7.36
C GLU A 67 1.90 1.34 -7.07
N LEU A 68 2.58 0.68 -6.15
CA LEU A 68 3.94 1.04 -5.71
C LEU A 68 4.97 -0.06 -6.02
N SER A 69 4.53 -1.30 -6.14
CA SER A 69 5.39 -2.43 -6.46
C SER A 69 4.99 -3.10 -7.77
N LYS A 70 5.91 -3.91 -8.31
CA LYS A 70 5.54 -4.97 -9.24
C LYS A 70 4.74 -6.06 -8.50
N ARG A 71 4.18 -6.99 -9.25
CA ARG A 71 3.55 -8.19 -8.70
C ARG A 71 4.58 -9.02 -7.93
N ILE A 72 4.21 -9.46 -6.73
CA ILE A 72 5.01 -10.27 -5.83
C ILE A 72 4.19 -11.48 -5.36
N PRO A 73 4.80 -12.66 -5.12
CA PRO A 73 4.05 -13.89 -4.80
C PRO A 73 3.21 -13.76 -3.53
N TYR A 74 3.76 -13.09 -2.52
CA TYR A 74 3.11 -12.77 -1.27
C TYR A 74 3.60 -11.41 -0.77
N ALA A 75 2.73 -10.68 -0.07
CA ALA A 75 3.06 -9.34 0.42
C ALA A 75 2.27 -9.02 1.67
N ARG A 76 2.80 -9.28 2.85
CA ARG A 76 2.16 -8.82 4.10
C ARG A 76 2.89 -7.60 4.64
N LEU A 77 2.20 -6.47 4.73
CA LEU A 77 2.83 -5.26 5.27
C LEU A 77 3.26 -5.48 6.73
N LYS A 78 4.44 -4.96 7.07
CA LYS A 78 4.99 -4.96 8.43
C LYS A 78 5.06 -3.53 8.99
N SER A 79 5.67 -2.61 8.25
CA SER A 79 5.77 -1.20 8.65
C SER A 79 5.86 -0.27 7.44
N VAL A 80 5.49 1.00 7.65
CA VAL A 80 5.68 2.08 6.69
C VAL A 80 6.32 3.25 7.41
N GLU A 81 7.42 3.74 6.83
CA GLU A 81 8.21 4.86 7.34
C GLU A 81 8.51 5.82 6.17
N ASP A 82 9.05 7.00 6.48
CA ASP A 82 9.40 7.99 5.46
C ASP A 82 10.43 7.44 4.47
N GLY A 83 9.95 7.12 3.26
CA GLY A 83 10.76 6.58 2.18
C GLY A 83 10.83 5.05 2.14
N ARG A 84 10.16 4.30 3.02
CA ARG A 84 10.30 2.84 3.10
C ARG A 84 9.03 2.11 3.50
N ILE A 85 8.78 0.97 2.85
CA ILE A 85 7.77 -0.02 3.24
C ILE A 85 8.49 -1.34 3.50
N THR A 86 8.32 -1.91 4.69
CA THR A 86 8.80 -3.25 5.02
C THR A 86 7.63 -4.23 4.95
N TYR A 87 7.84 -5.38 4.31
CA TYR A 87 6.82 -6.39 4.11
C TYR A 87 7.41 -7.81 4.12
N PHE A 88 6.59 -8.80 4.41
CA PHE A 88 6.94 -10.22 4.27
C PHE A 88 6.57 -10.73 2.88
N ASP A 89 7.50 -11.41 2.23
CA ASP A 89 7.36 -11.90 0.84
C ASP A 89 7.12 -13.41 0.74
N HIS A 90 7.10 -14.13 1.88
CA HIS A 90 6.78 -15.55 1.97
C HIS A 90 5.78 -15.82 3.11
N HIS A 91 5.01 -16.91 2.98
CA HIS A 91 4.05 -17.35 3.99
C HIS A 91 4.70 -18.08 5.18
N SER A 92 5.90 -18.62 4.99
CA SER A 92 6.65 -19.42 5.98
C SER A 92 8.11 -18.97 6.01
N GLY A 93 8.60 -18.58 7.18
CA GLY A 93 9.93 -17.97 7.35
C GLY A 93 9.85 -16.48 7.04
N ASP A 94 9.97 -15.65 8.08
CA ASP A 94 9.82 -14.19 8.07
C ASP A 94 10.90 -13.47 7.24
N SER A 95 10.96 -13.75 5.94
CA SER A 95 11.82 -13.04 5.01
C SER A 95 11.24 -11.64 4.80
N GLU A 96 11.92 -10.66 5.39
CA GLU A 96 11.58 -9.26 5.27
C GLU A 96 12.19 -8.68 4.01
N SER A 97 11.32 -8.11 3.20
CA SER A 97 11.65 -7.33 2.02
C SER A 97 11.34 -5.86 2.25
N VAL A 98 12.08 -5.01 1.53
CA VAL A 98 11.99 -3.56 1.65
C VAL A 98 11.69 -2.94 0.29
N LEU A 99 10.69 -2.07 0.26
CA LEU A 99 10.34 -1.25 -0.90
C LEU A 99 10.60 0.22 -0.57
N GLU A 100 11.43 0.88 -1.37
CA GLU A 100 11.64 2.32 -1.24
C GLU A 100 10.47 3.10 -1.86
N ILE A 101 9.84 3.96 -1.05
CA ILE A 101 8.87 4.93 -1.54
C ILE A 101 9.69 6.10 -2.06
N VAL A 102 10.14 6.03 -3.31
CA VAL A 102 10.74 7.21 -3.95
C VAL A 102 9.67 8.29 -3.92
N PRO A 103 9.84 9.40 -3.16
CA PRO A 103 8.95 10.51 -3.28
C PRO A 103 9.09 10.92 -4.74
N ARG A 104 7.98 10.91 -5.50
CA ARG A 104 7.94 11.65 -6.75
C ARG A 104 8.06 13.13 -6.35
N GLN A 105 9.27 13.58 -6.01
CA GLN A 105 9.61 14.98 -5.99
C GLN A 105 9.16 15.48 -7.34
N GLY A 106 8.10 16.27 -7.32
CA GLY A 106 7.41 16.70 -8.51
C GLY A 106 8.43 17.26 -9.49
N LEU A 107 8.17 17.05 -10.78
CA LEU A 107 8.89 17.68 -11.89
C LEU A 107 9.16 19.19 -11.66
N LEU A 108 8.38 19.85 -10.79
CA LEU A 108 8.51 21.24 -10.39
C LEU A 108 9.75 21.57 -9.52
N ALA A 109 10.26 20.64 -8.70
CA ALA A 109 11.45 20.91 -7.86
C ALA A 109 12.75 21.06 -8.69
N ARG A 110 12.78 20.46 -9.90
CA ARG A 110 13.94 20.56 -10.81
C ARG A 110 13.96 21.84 -11.64
N LEU A 111 12.83 22.55 -11.75
CA LEU A 111 12.75 23.81 -12.51
C LEU A 111 13.21 25.01 -11.66
N SER A 112 12.94 25.00 -10.35
CA SER A 112 13.39 26.08 -9.45
C SER A 112 14.91 26.10 -9.23
N ALA A 113 15.59 24.94 -9.34
CA ALA A 113 17.04 24.86 -9.19
C ALA A 113 17.83 25.40 -10.40
N ARG A 114 17.21 25.53 -11.58
CA ARG A 114 17.86 26.09 -12.78
C ARG A 114 17.69 27.60 -12.93
N ARG A 115 16.77 28.22 -12.20
CA ARG A 115 16.52 29.67 -12.30
C ARG A 115 17.29 30.50 -11.26
N ALA A 116 17.90 29.86 -10.25
CA ALA A 116 18.73 30.52 -9.25
C ALA A 116 20.23 30.62 -9.62
N LYS A 117 20.60 30.25 -10.86
CA LYS A 117 21.95 30.43 -11.44
C LYS A 117 21.91 31.27 -12.73
N GLY A 118 20.95 32.20 -12.83
CA GLY A 118 20.90 33.24 -13.86
C GLY A 118 21.35 34.56 -13.29
#